data_AF-A0A0C9YQ30-F1
#
_entry.id   AF-A0A0C9YQ30-F1
#
_cell.length_a   1.000
_cell.length_b   1.000
_cell.length_c   1.000
_cell.angle_alpha   90.00
_cell.angle_beta   90.00
_cell.angle_gamma   90.00
#
_symmetry.space_group_name_H-M   'P 1'
#
loop_
_entity.id
_entity.type
_entity.pdbx_description
1 polymer ?
#
loop_
_entity_poly.entity_id
_entity_poly.type
_entity_poly.pdbx_seq_one_letter_code
_entity_poly.pdbx_strand_id
1 'polypeptide(L)'
;MQLFWAKLCPSTFEKPSTAFTFSVLDDFLRDNVECGTSGMNYYNKLRRVTSNVFLHLVVDRYRELLRVARQWHLLKLLKWSGFKDNKNCSNKGDLYPNRQNPIVLICSSWKYTRTVVMDRNFKAEQMHERWPDDQVWLMDGHRFMVTNPPYRSYLKATPHITEKSACNNHKAISQASASRGKLNSTGVGATACARHSCFYPHSVVDFQKGESSDFLHIPPSMKIMAGIGMWHVHGHKKECYMRYLLLFIKGWVDGEIIETLWSTLNIVSASTHGMTSPHRQELLDFQMNDSNFMKMIWMADSLSRKLKTMQASVVLAQEVFERFKKSITPIQQTSWSKQEQAALLRHIHDPSVMDVFEIQLKKALTVHAIELHLLEKSTQQGGVHHGAASWITRGLAIEEAEIILNIHRKDGRQTQSELKRVAIARRADKLVAE
;
A
#
# COMPACT_ATOMS: atom_id res chain seq x y z
N MET A 1 30.01 -10.57 -29.42
CA MET A 1 28.87 -11.18 -30.13
C MET A 1 28.89 -12.71 -30.11
N GLN A 2 30.03 -13.38 -30.35
CA GLN A 2 30.12 -14.85 -30.36
C GLN A 2 29.58 -15.53 -29.07
N LEU A 3 29.86 -14.99 -27.88
CA LEU A 3 29.36 -15.54 -26.61
C LEU A 3 27.83 -15.49 -26.48
N PHE A 4 27.19 -14.41 -26.93
CA PHE A 4 25.73 -14.29 -26.90
C PHE A 4 25.06 -15.32 -27.83
N TRP A 5 25.68 -15.63 -28.97
CA TRP A 5 25.21 -16.69 -29.87
C TRP A 5 25.29 -18.07 -29.21
N ALA A 6 26.30 -18.28 -28.36
CA ALA A 6 26.43 -19.46 -27.51
C ALA A 6 25.54 -19.42 -26.24
N LYS A 7 24.60 -18.46 -26.12
CA LYS A 7 23.75 -18.24 -24.93
C LYS A 7 24.53 -17.97 -23.64
N LEU A 8 25.69 -17.31 -23.76
CA LEU A 8 26.55 -16.89 -22.66
C LEU A 8 26.61 -15.36 -22.58
N CYS A 9 26.39 -14.82 -21.39
CA CYS A 9 26.57 -13.41 -21.08
C CYS A 9 27.88 -13.23 -20.29
N PRO A 10 28.90 -12.58 -20.84
CA PRO A 10 30.17 -12.37 -20.15
C PRO A 10 30.04 -11.31 -19.05
N SER A 11 30.87 -11.41 -18.01
CA SER A 11 30.94 -10.40 -16.93
C SER A 11 31.76 -9.16 -17.31
N THR A 12 32.60 -9.27 -18.33
CA THR A 12 33.41 -8.20 -18.93
C THR A 12 33.40 -8.34 -20.45
N PHE A 13 33.38 -7.22 -21.18
CA PHE A 13 33.26 -7.24 -22.63
C PHE A 13 34.59 -7.16 -23.37
N GLU A 14 35.62 -6.52 -22.79
CA GLU A 14 36.92 -6.36 -23.44
C GLU A 14 37.77 -7.64 -23.39
N LYS A 15 37.87 -8.25 -22.20
CA LYS A 15 38.62 -9.48 -21.95
C LYS A 15 37.79 -10.42 -21.07
N PRO A 16 36.86 -11.20 -21.65
CA PRO A 16 35.96 -12.06 -20.89
C PRO A 16 36.71 -13.24 -20.27
N SER A 17 36.68 -13.34 -18.94
CA SER A 17 37.22 -14.49 -18.19
C SER A 17 36.14 -15.28 -17.44
N THR A 18 34.95 -14.70 -17.28
CA THR A 18 33.77 -15.34 -16.66
C THR A 18 32.53 -15.03 -17.50
N ALA A 19 31.66 -16.01 -17.68
CA ALA A 19 30.37 -15.84 -18.34
C ALA A 19 29.30 -16.69 -17.65
N PHE A 20 28.05 -16.23 -17.71
CA PHE A 20 26.88 -16.93 -17.19
C PHE A 20 25.97 -17.34 -18.33
N THR A 21 25.35 -18.50 -18.23
CA THR A 21 24.37 -18.94 -19.23
C THR A 21 23.09 -18.12 -19.10
N PHE A 22 22.39 -17.92 -20.22
CA PHE A 22 21.08 -17.26 -20.19
C PHE A 22 20.09 -18.02 -19.29
N SER A 23 20.22 -19.34 -19.20
CA SER A 23 19.38 -20.16 -18.32
C SER A 23 19.54 -19.81 -16.85
N VAL A 24 20.78 -19.60 -16.38
CA VAL A 24 21.05 -19.20 -14.98
C VAL A 24 20.52 -17.78 -14.73
N LEU A 25 20.66 -16.88 -15.68
CA LEU A 25 20.17 -15.51 -15.53
C LEU A 25 18.64 -15.43 -15.55
N ASP A 26 17.98 -16.23 -16.39
CA ASP A 26 16.51 -16.34 -16.44
C ASP A 26 15.93 -17.09 -15.23
N ASP A 27 16.66 -18.05 -14.66
CA ASP A 27 16.31 -18.69 -13.40
C ASP A 27 16.47 -17.72 -12.22
N PHE A 28 17.57 -16.94 -12.17
CA PHE A 28 17.75 -15.92 -11.14
C PHE A 28 16.63 -14.87 -11.15
N LEU A 29 16.26 -14.40 -12.34
CA LEU A 29 15.14 -13.46 -12.52
C LEU A 29 13.84 -14.00 -11.92
N ARG A 30 13.50 -15.26 -12.22
CA ARG A 30 12.27 -15.90 -11.73
C ARG A 30 12.31 -16.12 -10.22
N ASP A 31 13.42 -16.61 -9.68
CA ASP A 31 13.62 -16.80 -8.24
C ASP A 31 13.51 -15.47 -7.47
N ASN A 32 13.90 -14.35 -8.11
CA ASN A 32 13.84 -13.03 -7.50
C ASN A 32 12.43 -12.41 -7.57
N VAL A 33 11.69 -12.57 -8.67
CA VAL A 33 10.29 -12.15 -8.80
C VAL A 33 9.36 -12.96 -7.92
N GLU A 34 9.41 -14.28 -8.02
CA GLU A 34 8.40 -15.15 -7.40
C GLU A 34 8.72 -15.42 -5.93
N CYS A 35 9.99 -15.62 -5.60
CA CYS A 35 10.40 -16.06 -4.26
C CYS A 35 11.09 -14.96 -3.45
N GLY A 36 11.37 -13.79 -4.02
CA GLY A 36 12.12 -12.74 -3.33
C GLY A 36 13.55 -13.15 -2.98
N THR A 37 14.11 -14.14 -3.70
CA THR A 37 15.41 -14.71 -3.38
C THR A 37 16.49 -13.64 -3.51
N SER A 38 17.25 -13.41 -2.44
CA SER A 38 18.39 -12.49 -2.47
C SER A 38 19.48 -13.05 -3.39
N GLY A 39 20.28 -12.16 -3.99
CA GLY A 39 21.41 -12.58 -4.83
C GLY A 39 22.34 -13.57 -4.11
N MET A 40 22.59 -13.35 -2.82
CA MET A 40 23.43 -14.24 -2.00
C MET A 40 22.80 -15.62 -1.82
N ASN A 41 21.50 -15.69 -1.54
CA ASN A 41 20.80 -16.97 -1.40
C ASN A 41 20.79 -17.75 -2.71
N TYR A 42 20.55 -17.06 -3.83
CA TYR A 42 20.61 -17.68 -5.15
C TYR A 42 22.03 -18.16 -5.49
N TYR A 43 23.05 -17.37 -5.19
CA TYR A 43 24.44 -17.79 -5.40
C TYR A 43 24.80 -19.02 -4.54
N ASN A 44 24.33 -19.07 -3.29
CA ASN A 44 24.51 -20.24 -2.43
C ASN A 44 23.75 -21.47 -2.97
N LYS A 45 22.57 -21.30 -3.58
CA LYS A 45 21.87 -22.36 -4.33
C LYS A 45 22.75 -22.87 -5.47
N LEU A 46 23.34 -22.00 -6.27
CA LEU A 46 24.27 -22.41 -7.35
C LEU A 46 25.49 -23.16 -6.81
N ARG A 47 26.10 -22.70 -5.70
CA ARG A 47 27.24 -23.40 -5.07
C ARG A 47 26.86 -24.80 -4.64
N ARG A 48 25.68 -24.99 -4.06
CA ARG A 48 25.18 -26.31 -3.63
C ARG A 48 24.91 -27.24 -4.80
N VAL A 49 24.44 -26.70 -5.93
CA VAL A 49 24.28 -27.47 -7.17
C VAL A 49 25.62 -27.96 -7.69
N THR A 50 26.67 -27.14 -7.62
CA THR A 50 28.03 -27.52 -8.04
C THR A 50 28.69 -28.51 -7.07
N SER A 51 28.60 -28.24 -5.77
CA SER A 51 29.12 -29.10 -4.71
C SER A 51 28.32 -28.89 -3.43
N ASN A 52 27.51 -29.88 -3.07
CA ASN A 52 26.65 -29.76 -1.90
C ASN A 52 27.41 -29.87 -0.56
N VAL A 53 28.57 -30.53 -0.57
CA VAL A 53 29.37 -30.83 0.63
C VAL A 53 30.51 -29.83 0.82
N PHE A 54 31.23 -29.48 -0.25
CA PHE A 54 32.45 -28.67 -0.17
C PHE A 54 32.24 -27.28 -0.77
N LEU A 55 31.33 -26.50 -0.17
CA LEU A 55 30.98 -25.17 -0.69
C LEU A 55 32.21 -24.26 -0.81
N HIS A 56 33.14 -24.32 0.14
CA HIS A 56 34.35 -23.49 0.18
C HIS A 56 35.33 -23.75 -0.97
N LEU A 57 35.24 -24.91 -1.63
CA LEU A 57 36.04 -25.22 -2.82
C LEU A 57 35.45 -24.62 -4.11
N VAL A 58 34.17 -24.25 -4.10
CA VAL A 58 33.54 -23.58 -5.24
C VAL A 58 34.03 -22.13 -5.29
N VAL A 59 34.69 -21.77 -6.39
CA VAL A 59 35.21 -20.43 -6.65
C VAL A 59 34.11 -19.38 -6.47
N ASP A 60 34.39 -18.31 -5.75
CA ASP A 60 33.44 -17.20 -5.57
C ASP A 60 33.41 -16.29 -6.80
N ARG A 61 32.24 -16.23 -7.44
CA ARG A 61 31.87 -15.41 -8.60
C ARG A 61 30.60 -14.59 -8.33
N TYR A 62 30.28 -14.36 -7.05
CA TYR A 62 29.07 -13.66 -6.63
C TYR A 62 29.00 -12.24 -7.21
N ARG A 63 30.11 -11.50 -7.19
CA ARG A 63 30.17 -10.12 -7.70
C ARG A 63 29.92 -10.07 -9.20
N GLU A 64 30.50 -11.02 -9.93
CA GLU A 64 30.32 -11.18 -11.36
C GLU A 64 28.87 -11.55 -11.69
N LEU A 65 28.24 -12.43 -10.90
CA LEU A 65 26.81 -12.76 -11.06
C LEU A 65 25.95 -11.51 -10.87
N LEU A 66 26.14 -10.74 -9.78
CA LEU A 66 25.34 -9.54 -9.53
C LEU A 66 25.49 -8.51 -10.66
N ARG A 67 26.71 -8.29 -11.16
CA ARG A 67 26.95 -7.37 -12.27
C ARG A 67 26.19 -7.81 -13.53
N VAL A 68 26.33 -9.08 -13.91
CA VAL A 68 25.68 -9.61 -15.13
C VAL A 68 24.18 -9.66 -14.96
N ALA A 69 23.67 -10.00 -13.77
CA ALA A 69 22.25 -9.99 -13.48
C ALA A 69 21.63 -8.60 -13.65
N ARG A 70 22.26 -7.54 -13.11
CA ARG A 70 21.80 -6.14 -13.32
C ARG A 70 21.72 -5.78 -14.80
N GLN A 71 22.77 -6.11 -15.57
CA GLN A 71 22.78 -5.89 -17.02
C GLN A 71 21.70 -6.72 -17.73
N TRP A 72 21.49 -7.96 -17.30
CA TRP A 72 20.47 -8.84 -17.86
C TRP A 72 19.04 -8.33 -17.58
N HIS A 73 18.77 -7.82 -16.37
CA HIS A 73 17.50 -7.16 -16.03
C HIS A 73 17.22 -6.01 -17.00
N LEU A 74 18.21 -5.13 -17.19
CA LEU A 74 18.11 -4.02 -18.15
C LEU A 74 17.80 -4.52 -19.56
N LEU A 75 18.55 -5.51 -20.06
CA LEU A 75 18.35 -6.04 -21.41
C LEU A 75 16.95 -6.64 -21.59
N LYS A 76 16.42 -7.35 -20.59
CA LYS A 76 15.05 -7.88 -20.61
C LYS A 76 14.03 -6.75 -20.63
N LEU A 77 14.20 -5.74 -19.80
CA LEU A 77 13.32 -4.57 -19.75
C LEU A 77 13.31 -3.82 -21.08
N LEU A 78 14.48 -3.58 -21.69
CA LEU A 78 14.57 -2.93 -23.02
C LEU A 78 13.87 -3.78 -24.09
N LYS A 79 14.13 -5.09 -24.09
CA LYS A 79 13.51 -6.04 -25.03
C LYS A 79 11.99 -6.03 -24.91
N TRP A 80 11.45 -6.14 -23.70
CA TRP A 80 10.00 -6.19 -23.47
C TRP A 80 9.29 -4.88 -23.80
N SER A 81 9.99 -3.76 -23.65
CA SER A 81 9.47 -2.45 -24.03
C SER A 81 9.65 -2.13 -25.52
N GLY A 82 10.26 -3.04 -26.30
CA GLY A 82 10.45 -2.87 -27.73
C GLY A 82 11.56 -1.89 -28.11
N PHE A 83 12.46 -1.55 -27.18
CA PHE A 83 13.62 -0.71 -27.46
C PHE A 83 14.78 -1.54 -27.99
N LYS A 84 15.32 -1.13 -29.15
CA LYS A 84 16.46 -1.78 -29.79
C LYS A 84 17.81 -1.26 -29.28
N ASP A 85 17.85 -0.01 -28.77
CA ASP A 85 19.00 0.67 -28.17
C ASP A 85 18.54 1.73 -27.15
N ASN A 86 19.42 2.14 -26.22
CA ASN A 86 19.13 3.15 -25.19
C ASN A 86 18.97 4.59 -25.74
N LYS A 87 19.28 4.80 -27.04
CA LYS A 87 19.26 6.12 -27.70
C LYS A 87 17.86 6.71 -27.87
N ASN A 88 16.82 5.87 -27.84
CA ASN A 88 15.42 6.31 -28.00
C ASN A 88 14.70 6.51 -26.65
N CYS A 89 15.40 6.35 -25.52
CA CYS A 89 14.83 6.54 -24.17
C CYS A 89 15.07 7.97 -23.68
N SER A 90 14.62 8.97 -24.44
CA SER A 90 14.95 10.37 -24.17
C SER A 90 14.15 10.98 -23.03
N ASN A 91 12.95 10.48 -22.71
CA ASN A 91 12.07 11.07 -21.70
C ASN A 91 11.91 10.17 -20.45
N LYS A 92 11.58 10.83 -19.34
CA LYS A 92 11.38 10.22 -18.02
C LYS A 92 10.19 9.26 -18.06
N GLY A 93 10.38 8.03 -17.58
CA GLY A 93 9.35 6.98 -17.61
C GLY A 93 9.12 6.29 -18.96
N ASP A 94 9.87 6.62 -20.01
CA ASP A 94 9.66 6.11 -21.38
C ASP A 94 9.82 4.60 -21.55
N LEU A 95 10.48 3.93 -20.61
CA LEU A 95 10.64 2.49 -20.72
C LEU A 95 9.35 1.73 -20.39
N TYR A 96 8.30 2.35 -19.86
CA TYR A 96 6.99 1.69 -19.78
C TYR A 96 6.41 1.49 -21.19
N PRO A 97 5.85 0.31 -21.54
CA PRO A 97 5.25 0.10 -22.86
C PRO A 97 4.11 1.10 -23.07
N ASN A 98 4.44 2.20 -23.75
CA ASN A 98 3.53 3.28 -24.10
C ASN A 98 2.68 2.84 -25.30
N ARG A 99 1.88 1.78 -25.12
CA ARG A 99 0.92 1.31 -26.12
C ARG A 99 -0.27 0.67 -25.42
N GLN A 100 -1.14 1.52 -24.87
CA GLN A 100 -2.59 1.33 -24.87
C GLN A 100 -3.26 2.51 -24.13
N ASN A 101 -3.49 3.60 -24.86
CA ASN A 101 -4.72 4.37 -24.66
C ASN A 101 -5.67 4.01 -25.80
N PRO A 102 -6.50 2.96 -25.70
CA PRO A 102 -7.70 2.87 -26.51
C PRO A 102 -8.88 3.22 -25.59
N ILE A 103 -9.10 4.51 -25.36
CA ILE A 103 -10.43 4.92 -24.91
C ILE A 103 -11.07 5.63 -26.08
N VAL A 104 -11.81 4.83 -26.86
CA VAL A 104 -12.76 5.25 -27.87
C VAL A 104 -13.71 6.28 -27.25
N LEU A 105 -13.90 7.40 -27.93
CA LEU A 105 -14.76 8.50 -27.54
C LEU A 105 -16.24 8.08 -27.57
N ILE A 106 -16.81 7.75 -26.41
CA ILE A 106 -18.27 7.68 -26.21
C ILE A 106 -18.65 8.45 -24.93
N CYS A 107 -19.69 9.28 -25.03
CA CYS A 107 -20.19 10.24 -24.04
C CYS A 107 -20.41 9.69 -22.61
N SER A 108 -19.60 10.14 -21.65
CA SER A 108 -19.96 10.46 -20.25
C SER A 108 -18.68 10.86 -19.49
N SER A 109 -18.66 12.04 -18.84
CA SER A 109 -17.44 12.68 -18.31
C SER A 109 -16.63 11.85 -17.29
N TRP A 110 -17.29 11.07 -16.42
CA TRP A 110 -16.61 10.30 -15.35
C TRP A 110 -15.80 9.10 -15.86
N LYS A 111 -16.09 8.60 -17.07
CA LYS A 111 -15.33 7.48 -17.66
C LYS A 111 -13.88 7.87 -17.92
N TYR A 112 -13.62 9.16 -18.21
CA TYR A 112 -12.30 9.72 -18.48
C TYR A 112 -11.61 10.28 -17.21
N THR A 113 -12.29 10.24 -16.06
CA THR A 113 -11.67 10.59 -14.79
C THR A 113 -10.60 9.57 -14.42
N ARG A 114 -9.38 10.06 -14.16
CA ARG A 114 -8.30 9.24 -13.60
C ARG A 114 -8.45 9.18 -12.09
N THR A 115 -8.60 7.97 -11.56
CA THR A 115 -8.55 7.72 -10.11
C THR A 115 -7.14 7.29 -9.75
N VAL A 116 -6.46 8.12 -8.97
CA VAL A 116 -5.10 7.88 -8.49
C VAL A 116 -5.16 7.57 -7.01
N VAL A 117 -4.53 6.48 -6.61
CA VAL A 117 -4.26 6.18 -5.19
C VAL A 117 -2.80 6.48 -4.90
N MET A 118 -2.55 7.04 -3.72
CA MET A 118 -1.21 7.37 -3.25
C MET A 118 -1.06 6.81 -1.85
N ASP A 119 0.05 6.13 -1.60
CA ASP A 119 0.30 5.54 -0.30
C ASP A 119 1.82 5.34 -0.07
N ARG A 120 2.20 5.02 1.17
CA ARG A 120 3.58 4.85 1.62
C ARG A 120 3.82 3.45 2.16
N ASN A 121 4.87 2.80 1.66
CA ASN A 121 5.34 1.52 2.13
C ASN A 121 6.62 1.64 2.98
N PHE A 122 6.47 1.48 4.30
CA PHE A 122 7.57 1.53 5.27
C PHE A 122 8.31 0.21 5.45
N LYS A 123 7.95 -0.87 4.74
CA LYS A 123 8.72 -2.13 4.76
C LYS A 123 9.90 -2.10 3.79
N ALA A 124 9.85 -1.24 2.78
CA ALA A 124 10.91 -1.09 1.77
C ALA A 124 11.98 -0.08 2.22
N GLU A 125 12.56 -0.30 3.40
CA GLU A 125 13.62 0.55 3.94
C GLU A 125 14.96 0.31 3.24
N GLN A 126 15.91 1.25 3.39
CA GLN A 126 17.28 1.08 2.89
C GLN A 126 18.31 1.62 3.88
N MET A 127 19.35 0.84 4.11
CA MET A 127 20.53 1.26 4.89
C MET A 127 21.39 2.27 4.12
N HIS A 128 22.20 3.02 4.85
CA HIS A 128 23.26 3.82 4.23
C HIS A 128 24.26 2.94 3.49
N GLU A 129 24.66 3.43 2.32
CA GLU A 129 25.69 2.80 1.51
C GLU A 129 27.06 3.01 2.12
N ARG A 130 27.93 2.02 1.93
CA ARG A 130 29.32 2.10 2.40
C ARG A 130 30.21 2.99 1.53
N TRP A 131 29.92 3.05 0.22
CA TRP A 131 30.67 3.86 -0.78
C TRP A 131 29.71 4.51 -1.77
N PRO A 132 29.18 5.71 -1.46
CA PRO A 132 28.18 6.37 -2.30
C PRO A 132 28.74 6.91 -3.64
N ASP A 133 30.04 7.21 -3.71
CA ASP A 133 30.65 7.82 -4.90
C ASP A 133 30.97 6.80 -6.01
N ASP A 134 31.05 5.51 -5.68
CA ASP A 134 31.38 4.42 -6.63
C ASP A 134 30.14 3.81 -7.31
N GLN A 135 28.98 4.45 -7.19
CA GLN A 135 27.72 3.90 -7.66
C GLN A 135 27.48 4.13 -9.15
N VAL A 136 27.17 3.03 -9.86
CA VAL A 136 26.85 3.04 -11.29
C VAL A 136 25.35 2.86 -11.50
N TRP A 137 24.74 3.85 -12.16
CA TRP A 137 23.34 3.85 -12.56
C TRP A 137 23.17 3.31 -13.97
N LEU A 138 22.30 2.30 -14.15
CA LEU A 138 21.96 1.79 -15.49
C LEU A 138 20.67 2.40 -16.04
N MET A 139 19.72 2.77 -15.16
CA MET A 139 18.41 3.33 -15.53
C MET A 139 17.87 4.31 -14.48
N ASP A 140 18.51 5.46 -14.28
CA ASP A 140 17.99 6.47 -13.36
C ASP A 140 16.74 7.18 -13.94
N GLY A 141 15.59 7.06 -13.27
CA GLY A 141 14.35 7.74 -13.67
C GLY A 141 13.70 7.30 -14.99
N HIS A 142 14.12 6.18 -15.58
CA HIS A 142 13.58 5.73 -16.87
C HIS A 142 12.31 4.87 -16.74
N ARG A 143 11.91 4.50 -15.51
CA ARG A 143 10.79 3.59 -15.20
C ARG A 143 9.84 4.18 -14.16
N PHE A 144 9.65 3.55 -13.00
CA PHE A 144 8.65 3.94 -11.99
C PHE A 144 9.25 4.88 -10.96
N MET A 145 10.47 4.61 -10.54
CA MET A 145 11.21 5.47 -9.63
C MET A 145 11.55 6.80 -10.29
N VAL A 146 11.47 7.90 -9.53
CA VAL A 146 11.84 9.23 -10.00
C VAL A 146 13.36 9.36 -10.18
N THR A 147 13.77 10.30 -11.05
CA THR A 147 15.18 10.58 -11.32
C THR A 147 15.87 11.14 -10.07
N ASN A 148 17.03 10.57 -9.71
CA ASN A 148 17.66 10.82 -8.41
C ASN A 148 18.20 12.27 -8.22
N PRO A 149 19.00 12.86 -9.13
CA PRO A 149 19.56 14.19 -8.91
C PRO A 149 18.51 15.30 -8.72
N PRO A 150 17.46 15.43 -9.56
CA PRO A 150 16.39 16.42 -9.35
C PRO A 150 15.64 16.20 -8.03
N TYR A 151 15.39 14.95 -7.67
CA TYR A 151 14.71 14.62 -6.42
C TYR A 151 15.53 15.00 -5.19
N ARG A 152 16.85 14.71 -5.20
CA ARG A 152 17.75 15.15 -4.12
C ARG A 152 17.83 16.66 -3.98
N SER A 153 17.85 17.40 -5.09
CA SER A 153 17.85 18.86 -5.05
C SER A 153 16.57 19.41 -4.42
N TYR A 154 15.43 18.79 -4.71
CA TYR A 154 14.16 19.13 -4.07
C TYR A 154 14.17 18.85 -2.56
N LEU A 155 14.60 17.64 -2.14
CA LEU A 155 14.69 17.30 -0.72
C LEU A 155 15.56 18.28 0.07
N LYS A 156 16.62 18.83 -0.54
CA LYS A 156 17.46 19.87 0.07
C LYS A 156 16.78 21.23 0.14
N ALA A 157 15.93 21.56 -0.84
CA ALA A 157 15.25 22.84 -0.93
C ALA A 157 13.97 22.90 -0.07
N THR A 158 13.36 21.76 0.22
CA THR A 158 12.09 21.69 0.95
C THR A 158 12.32 21.57 2.46
N PRO A 159 11.83 22.51 3.28
CA PRO A 159 11.91 22.40 4.72
C PRO A 159 11.03 21.24 5.21
N HIS A 160 11.49 20.50 6.22
CA HIS A 160 10.65 19.48 6.86
C HIS A 160 9.51 20.15 7.63
N ILE A 161 8.29 20.03 7.10
CA ILE A 161 7.07 20.45 7.79
C ILE A 161 6.51 19.22 8.51
N THR A 162 6.46 19.29 9.85
CA THR A 162 5.71 18.30 10.62
C THR A 162 4.23 18.67 10.52
N GLU A 163 3.52 18.07 9.57
CA GLU A 163 2.07 18.24 9.48
C GLU A 163 1.40 17.55 10.67
N LYS A 164 0.71 18.35 11.48
CA LYS A 164 -0.23 17.82 12.47
C LYS A 164 -1.54 17.53 11.74
N SER A 165 -1.95 16.27 11.69
CA SER A 165 -3.24 15.92 11.10
C SER A 165 -4.38 16.58 11.90
N ALA A 166 -5.27 17.30 11.23
CA ALA A 166 -6.53 17.80 11.81
C ALA A 166 -7.61 16.69 12.00
N CYS A 167 -7.20 15.43 11.81
CA CYS A 167 -7.98 14.22 11.98
C CYS A 167 -7.49 13.47 13.24
N ASN A 168 -8.22 12.44 13.67
CA ASN A 168 -7.85 11.57 14.80
C ASN A 168 -6.35 11.22 14.79
N ASN A 169 -5.76 11.09 15.98
CA ASN A 169 -4.35 10.69 16.14
C ASN A 169 -4.11 9.29 15.56
N HIS A 170 -3.82 9.21 14.26
CA HIS A 170 -3.43 7.98 13.60
C HIS A 170 -2.02 7.60 14.07
N LYS A 171 -1.89 6.45 14.75
CA LYS A 171 -0.59 5.87 15.13
C LYS A 171 0.36 5.75 13.93
N ALA A 172 -0.18 5.56 12.72
CA ALA A 172 0.58 5.51 11.47
C ALA A 172 1.35 6.81 11.19
N ILE A 173 0.73 7.97 11.41
CA ILE A 173 1.38 9.29 11.21
C ILE A 173 2.50 9.49 12.23
N SER A 174 2.26 9.11 13.50
CA SER A 174 3.29 9.20 14.55
C SER A 174 4.47 8.24 14.36
N GLN A 175 4.25 7.08 13.72
CA GLN A 175 5.32 6.15 13.38
C GLN A 175 6.09 6.58 12.12
N ALA A 176 5.40 7.16 11.14
CA ALA A 176 5.99 7.69 9.92
C ALA A 176 6.92 8.89 10.17
N SER A 177 6.68 9.65 11.24
CA SER A 177 7.51 10.81 11.65
C SER A 177 8.64 10.46 12.63
N ALA A 178 8.76 9.20 13.05
CA ALA A 178 9.82 8.78 13.96
C ALA A 178 11.17 8.72 13.22
N SER A 179 12.18 9.46 13.72
CA SER A 179 13.49 9.51 13.07
C SER A 179 14.22 8.17 13.17
N ARG A 180 14.59 7.58 12.04
CA ARG A 180 15.45 6.38 11.97
C ARG A 180 16.83 6.76 11.41
N GLY A 181 17.69 7.34 12.24
CA GLY A 181 18.99 7.90 11.83
C GLY A 181 20.04 6.91 11.28
N LYS A 182 19.68 5.66 11.01
CA LYS A 182 20.53 4.61 10.42
C LYS A 182 20.16 4.25 8.98
N LEU A 183 19.11 4.87 8.43
CA LEU A 183 18.55 4.53 7.13
C LEU A 183 18.75 5.67 6.13
N ASN A 184 19.12 5.30 4.90
CA ASN A 184 19.14 6.19 3.73
C ASN A 184 17.72 6.51 3.25
N SER A 185 16.81 5.54 3.38
CA SER A 185 15.39 5.65 3.04
C SER A 185 14.57 4.90 4.09
N THR A 186 13.52 5.54 4.62
CA THR A 186 12.59 4.96 5.61
C THR A 186 11.43 4.21 4.96
N GLY A 187 11.35 4.22 3.63
CA GLY A 187 10.29 3.57 2.87
C GLY A 187 10.15 4.18 1.48
N VAL A 188 9.19 3.67 0.72
CA VAL A 188 8.88 4.19 -0.63
C VAL A 188 7.45 4.73 -0.68
N GLY A 189 7.24 5.82 -1.39
CA GLY A 189 5.92 6.33 -1.75
C GLY A 189 5.66 6.03 -3.20
N ALA A 190 4.45 5.63 -3.55
CA ALA A 190 4.06 5.48 -4.95
C ALA A 190 2.68 6.03 -5.20
N THR A 191 2.45 6.30 -6.48
CA THR A 191 1.12 6.51 -7.01
C THR A 191 0.74 5.36 -7.93
N ALA A 192 -0.51 4.92 -7.87
CA ALA A 192 -1.03 3.86 -8.72
C ALA A 192 -2.42 4.20 -9.25
N CYS A 193 -2.77 3.58 -10.38
CA CYS A 193 -4.10 3.70 -10.95
C CYS A 193 -5.07 2.82 -10.15
N ALA A 194 -6.07 3.45 -9.52
CA ALA A 194 -7.04 2.74 -8.70
C ALA A 194 -7.91 1.75 -9.50
N ARG A 195 -8.14 2.04 -10.79
CA ARG A 195 -8.95 1.20 -11.69
C ARG A 195 -8.19 0.01 -12.27
N HIS A 196 -6.96 0.26 -12.75
CA HIS A 196 -6.16 -0.75 -13.44
C HIS A 196 -5.21 -1.50 -12.51
N SER A 197 -5.09 -1.08 -11.25
CA SER A 197 -4.20 -1.72 -10.27
C SER A 197 -2.75 -1.73 -10.76
N CYS A 198 -2.27 -0.61 -11.31
CA CYS A 198 -0.93 -0.50 -11.92
C CYS A 198 -0.20 0.72 -11.34
N PHE A 199 1.08 0.57 -11.02
CA PHE A 199 1.94 1.70 -10.64
C PHE A 199 2.06 2.69 -11.79
N TYR A 200 2.07 3.99 -11.49
CA TYR A 200 2.36 5.00 -12.49
C TYR A 200 3.87 5.13 -12.72
N PRO A 201 4.34 5.19 -13.98
CA PRO A 201 5.73 5.50 -14.29
C PRO A 201 6.13 6.85 -13.67
N HIS A 202 7.41 6.96 -13.29
CA HIS A 202 8.04 8.16 -12.74
C HIS A 202 7.26 8.81 -11.58
N SER A 203 6.69 7.99 -10.70
CA SER A 203 5.86 8.45 -9.58
C SER A 203 6.20 7.79 -8.24
N VAL A 204 7.29 7.02 -8.20
CA VAL A 204 7.75 6.32 -7.00
C VAL A 204 8.97 7.02 -6.43
N VAL A 205 8.95 7.30 -5.14
CA VAL A 205 9.95 8.11 -4.45
C VAL A 205 10.43 7.41 -3.19
N ASP A 206 11.70 7.63 -2.82
CA ASP A 206 12.23 7.25 -1.52
C ASP A 206 11.91 8.32 -0.47
N PHE A 207 11.37 7.92 0.67
CA PHE A 207 11.13 8.82 1.79
C PHE A 207 12.33 8.88 2.73
N GLN A 208 12.73 10.08 3.14
CA GLN A 208 13.72 10.24 4.20
C GLN A 208 13.05 10.36 5.57
N LYS A 209 12.01 11.19 5.73
CA LYS A 209 11.28 11.35 7.01
C LYS A 209 9.81 11.78 6.85
N GLY A 210 8.89 10.87 6.55
CA GLY A 210 7.44 11.17 6.63
C GLY A 210 6.96 12.36 5.78
N GLU A 211 7.66 12.74 4.71
CA GLU A 211 7.54 14.03 4.03
C GLU A 211 6.35 14.15 3.07
N SER A 212 5.72 15.32 3.05
CA SER A 212 4.86 15.82 1.96
C SER A 212 5.76 16.33 0.82
N SER A 213 5.44 16.02 -0.44
CA SER A 213 6.26 16.43 -1.60
C SER A 213 5.45 17.24 -2.62
N ASP A 214 5.90 18.47 -2.91
CA ASP A 214 5.44 19.37 -3.97
C ASP A 214 5.92 18.99 -5.38
N PHE A 215 6.62 17.86 -5.54
CA PHE A 215 7.04 17.36 -6.87
C PHE A 215 5.84 17.07 -7.79
N LEU A 216 4.65 16.90 -7.20
CA LEU A 216 3.38 16.92 -7.90
C LEU A 216 2.86 18.36 -7.96
N HIS A 217 3.39 19.15 -8.90
CA HIS A 217 2.77 20.42 -9.25
C HIS A 217 1.42 20.15 -9.93
N ILE A 218 0.35 20.14 -9.14
CA ILE A 218 -1.01 20.03 -9.62
C ILE A 218 -1.38 21.39 -10.23
N PRO A 219 -1.67 21.48 -11.54
CA PRO A 219 -2.10 22.72 -12.14
C PRO A 219 -3.35 23.24 -11.42
N PRO A 220 -3.47 24.55 -11.12
CA PRO A 220 -4.66 25.10 -10.48
C PRO A 220 -5.97 24.84 -11.25
N SER A 221 -5.86 24.60 -12.56
CA SER A 221 -6.99 24.23 -13.43
C SER A 221 -7.43 22.77 -13.28
N MET A 222 -6.63 21.91 -12.64
CA MET A 222 -6.94 20.50 -12.43
C MET A 222 -7.92 20.36 -11.27
N LYS A 223 -9.14 19.92 -11.59
CA LYS A 223 -10.15 19.62 -10.58
C LYS A 223 -9.81 18.30 -9.89
N ILE A 224 -9.46 18.35 -8.61
CA ILE A 224 -9.21 17.17 -7.78
C ILE A 224 -10.39 16.97 -6.84
N MET A 225 -10.90 15.74 -6.80
CA MET A 225 -11.83 15.28 -5.78
C MET A 225 -11.07 14.34 -4.87
N ALA A 226 -10.88 14.75 -3.61
CA ALA A 226 -10.23 13.93 -2.60
C ALA A 226 -11.19 12.83 -2.14
N GLY A 227 -10.63 11.66 -1.80
CA GLY A 227 -11.37 10.55 -1.23
C GLY A 227 -10.46 9.73 -0.34
N ILE A 228 -11.05 9.01 0.60
CA ILE A 228 -10.34 8.13 1.54
C ILE A 228 -10.74 6.69 1.24
N GLY A 229 -9.75 5.79 1.18
CA GLY A 229 -9.96 4.36 0.96
C GLY A 229 -11.03 3.77 1.89
N MET A 230 -11.80 2.81 1.39
CA MET A 230 -12.96 2.24 2.08
C MET A 230 -12.62 1.68 3.47
N TRP A 231 -11.44 1.07 3.64
CA TRP A 231 -11.01 0.55 4.95
C TRP A 231 -10.41 1.64 5.83
N HIS A 232 -9.82 2.66 5.22
CA HIS A 232 -9.16 3.76 5.92
C HIS A 232 -10.14 4.80 6.46
N VAL A 233 -11.24 5.07 5.76
CA VAL A 233 -12.19 6.14 6.10
C VAL A 233 -12.83 5.94 7.48
N HIS A 234 -12.97 4.69 7.92
CA HIS A 234 -13.47 4.34 9.26
C HIS A 234 -12.50 4.72 10.40
N GLY A 235 -11.21 4.87 10.12
CA GLY A 235 -10.22 5.31 11.10
C GLY A 235 -10.20 6.84 11.30
N HIS A 236 -10.79 7.59 10.36
CA HIS A 236 -10.87 9.05 10.44
C HIS A 236 -11.97 9.51 11.42
N LYS A 237 -12.00 10.82 11.69
CA LYS A 237 -13.10 11.44 12.44
C LYS A 237 -14.42 11.33 11.66
N LYS A 238 -15.55 11.39 12.38
CA LYS A 238 -16.89 11.11 11.85
C LYS A 238 -17.23 11.95 10.61
N GLU A 239 -16.83 13.22 10.62
CA GLU A 239 -17.09 14.17 9.53
C GLU A 239 -16.37 13.77 8.24
N CYS A 240 -15.23 13.09 8.32
CA CYS A 240 -14.52 12.63 7.14
C CYS A 240 -15.28 11.53 6.40
N TYR A 241 -16.14 10.78 7.10
CA TYR A 241 -16.85 9.65 6.52
C TYR A 241 -17.72 10.09 5.36
N MET A 242 -18.77 10.88 5.60
CA MET A 242 -19.67 11.28 4.50
C MET A 242 -18.98 12.19 3.46
N ARG A 243 -18.02 13.01 3.90
CA ARG A 243 -17.34 13.99 3.04
C ARG A 243 -16.32 13.40 2.07
N TYR A 244 -15.70 12.27 2.40
CA TYR A 244 -14.62 11.68 1.59
C TYR A 244 -14.82 10.18 1.28
N LEU A 245 -15.95 9.58 1.65
CA LEU A 245 -16.30 8.21 1.29
C LEU A 245 -16.39 8.07 -0.24
N LEU A 246 -15.64 7.10 -0.76
CA LEU A 246 -15.52 6.90 -2.21
C LEU A 246 -16.85 6.52 -2.89
N LEU A 247 -17.83 5.96 -2.17
CA LEU A 247 -19.15 5.59 -2.73
C LEU A 247 -19.88 6.76 -3.39
N PHE A 248 -19.64 7.99 -2.94
CA PHE A 248 -20.29 9.18 -3.51
C PHE A 248 -19.61 9.71 -4.77
N ILE A 249 -18.45 9.15 -5.14
CA ILE A 249 -17.70 9.55 -6.34
C ILE A 249 -18.15 8.68 -7.53
N LYS A 250 -18.53 9.29 -8.65
CA LYS A 250 -18.94 8.51 -9.83
C LYS A 250 -17.78 7.68 -10.39
N GLY A 251 -18.05 6.41 -10.68
CA GLY A 251 -17.02 5.47 -11.13
C GLY A 251 -16.05 5.10 -10.00
N TRP A 252 -16.54 5.07 -8.77
CA TRP A 252 -15.76 4.73 -7.59
C TRP A 252 -15.15 3.33 -7.68
N VAL A 253 -14.08 3.19 -6.91
CA VAL A 253 -13.42 1.93 -6.57
C VAL A 253 -13.12 2.00 -5.06
N ASP A 254 -12.83 0.87 -4.43
CA ASP A 254 -12.55 0.80 -2.99
C ASP A 254 -11.38 1.70 -2.52
N GLY A 255 -10.45 2.03 -3.43
CA GLY A 255 -9.28 2.85 -3.14
C GLY A 255 -8.15 2.10 -2.44
N GLU A 256 -8.23 0.77 -2.34
CA GLU A 256 -7.39 -0.05 -1.45
C GLU A 256 -6.33 -0.86 -2.24
N ILE A 257 -6.28 -0.65 -3.55
CA ILE A 257 -5.49 -1.49 -4.44
C ILE A 257 -3.97 -1.37 -4.23
N ILE A 258 -3.50 -0.24 -3.73
CA ILE A 258 -2.07 0.02 -3.55
C ILE A 258 -1.46 -0.88 -2.48
N GLU A 259 -2.25 -1.28 -1.47
CA GLU A 259 -1.84 -2.27 -0.47
C GLU A 259 -1.60 -3.65 -1.07
N THR A 260 -2.40 -4.04 -2.06
CA THR A 260 -2.19 -5.28 -2.80
C THR A 260 -0.90 -5.22 -3.61
N LEU A 261 -0.59 -4.05 -4.19
CA LEU A 261 0.67 -3.85 -4.91
C LEU A 261 1.89 -3.87 -3.97
N TRP A 262 1.74 -3.32 -2.76
CA TRP A 262 2.76 -3.44 -1.73
C TRP A 262 3.01 -4.87 -1.31
N SER A 263 1.97 -5.71 -1.21
CA SER A 263 2.16 -7.13 -0.90
C SER A 263 3.13 -7.81 -1.87
N THR A 264 3.01 -7.54 -3.17
CA THR A 264 3.94 -8.08 -4.18
C THR A 264 5.33 -7.46 -4.04
N LEU A 265 5.43 -6.15 -3.85
CA LEU A 265 6.73 -5.48 -3.73
C LEU A 265 7.49 -5.86 -2.44
N ASN A 266 6.76 -6.17 -1.37
CA ASN A 266 7.32 -6.54 -0.07
C ASN A 266 8.08 -7.88 -0.10
N ILE A 267 7.87 -8.71 -1.12
CA ILE A 267 8.63 -9.95 -1.32
C ILE A 267 10.13 -9.66 -1.43
N VAL A 268 10.51 -8.56 -2.06
CA VAL A 268 11.93 -8.18 -2.23
C VAL A 268 12.44 -7.18 -1.21
N SER A 269 11.60 -6.65 -0.31
CA SER A 269 11.97 -5.51 0.55
C SER A 269 13.19 -5.81 1.43
N ALA A 270 13.25 -7.01 2.01
CA ALA A 270 14.38 -7.47 2.81
C ALA A 270 15.68 -7.54 1.99
N SER A 271 15.60 -7.97 0.72
CA SER A 271 16.77 -8.03 -0.16
C SER A 271 17.24 -6.62 -0.56
N THR A 272 16.32 -5.69 -0.74
CA THR A 272 16.64 -4.30 -1.12
C THR A 272 17.26 -3.50 0.02
N HIS A 273 17.07 -3.93 1.27
CA HIS A 273 17.49 -3.17 2.45
C HIS A 273 18.99 -2.85 2.49
N GLY A 274 19.84 -3.80 2.07
CA GLY A 274 21.30 -3.63 2.02
C GLY A 274 21.85 -3.36 0.61
N MET A 275 20.99 -3.18 -0.38
CA MET A 275 21.43 -2.89 -1.76
C MET A 275 21.87 -1.43 -1.91
N THR A 276 22.76 -1.20 -2.86
CA THR A 276 23.08 0.16 -3.28
C THR A 276 21.89 0.79 -3.99
N SER A 277 21.76 2.12 -3.94
CA SER A 277 20.60 2.85 -4.47
C SER A 277 20.32 2.55 -5.93
N PRO A 278 21.31 2.51 -6.85
CA PRO A 278 21.03 2.16 -8.24
C PRO A 278 20.49 0.74 -8.38
N HIS A 279 21.11 -0.23 -7.70
CA HIS A 279 20.69 -1.63 -7.80
C HIS A 279 19.30 -1.85 -7.19
N ARG A 280 19.02 -1.20 -6.05
CA ARG A 280 17.70 -1.20 -5.41
C ARG A 280 16.65 -0.62 -6.35
N GLN A 281 16.93 0.53 -6.98
CA GLN A 281 16.00 1.15 -7.91
C GLN A 281 15.69 0.24 -9.10
N GLU A 282 16.72 -0.33 -9.73
CA GLU A 282 16.59 -1.26 -10.85
C GLU A 282 15.76 -2.49 -10.49
N LEU A 283 15.94 -3.02 -9.28
CA LEU A 283 15.16 -4.16 -8.78
C LEU A 283 13.70 -3.78 -8.54
N LEU A 284 13.43 -2.67 -7.84
CA LEU A 284 12.07 -2.20 -7.58
C LEU A 284 11.34 -1.90 -8.89
N ASP A 285 12.01 -1.24 -9.85
CA ASP A 285 11.47 -0.96 -11.18
C ASP A 285 11.12 -2.26 -11.94
N PHE A 286 11.95 -3.29 -11.81
CA PHE A 286 11.70 -4.59 -12.43
C PHE A 286 10.46 -5.27 -11.83
N GLN A 287 10.34 -5.30 -10.50
CA GLN A 287 9.20 -5.90 -9.78
C GLN A 287 7.88 -5.18 -10.10
N MET A 288 7.90 -3.85 -10.13
CA MET A 288 6.73 -3.05 -10.51
C MET A 288 6.37 -3.26 -11.99
N ASN A 289 7.37 -3.42 -12.87
CA ASN A 289 7.13 -3.72 -14.28
C ASN A 289 6.44 -5.07 -14.45
N ASP A 290 6.94 -6.10 -13.78
CA ASP A 290 6.34 -7.45 -13.84
C ASP A 290 4.90 -7.43 -13.34
N SER A 291 4.66 -6.81 -12.17
CA SER A 291 3.31 -6.64 -11.61
C SER A 291 2.35 -5.95 -12.59
N ASN A 292 2.75 -4.80 -13.15
CA ASN A 292 1.96 -4.09 -14.14
C ASN A 292 1.74 -4.93 -15.41
N PHE A 293 2.76 -5.61 -15.91
CA PHE A 293 2.66 -6.45 -17.10
C PHE A 293 1.65 -7.58 -16.91
N MET A 294 1.72 -8.30 -15.79
CA MET A 294 0.77 -9.36 -15.46
C MET A 294 -0.65 -8.79 -15.32
N LYS A 295 -0.84 -7.63 -14.68
CA LYS A 295 -2.15 -6.98 -14.61
C LYS A 295 -2.73 -6.66 -15.99
N MET A 296 -1.89 -6.18 -16.92
CA MET A 296 -2.30 -5.87 -18.28
C MET A 296 -2.69 -7.14 -19.07
N ILE A 297 -1.90 -8.21 -18.98
CA ILE A 297 -2.17 -9.49 -19.67
C ILE A 297 -3.51 -10.10 -19.20
N TRP A 298 -3.76 -10.09 -17.89
CA TRP A 298 -4.94 -10.72 -17.30
C TRP A 298 -6.16 -9.77 -17.22
N MET A 299 -6.07 -8.57 -17.78
CA MET A 299 -7.10 -7.54 -17.63
C MET A 299 -8.44 -7.96 -18.24
N ALA A 300 -8.43 -8.50 -19.46
CA ALA A 300 -9.65 -8.89 -20.17
C ALA A 300 -10.44 -9.96 -19.39
N ASP A 301 -9.74 -10.96 -18.87
CA ASP A 301 -10.30 -12.05 -18.09
C ASP A 301 -10.81 -11.57 -16.72
N SER A 302 -10.04 -10.72 -16.03
CA SER A 302 -10.45 -10.06 -14.78
C SER A 302 -11.73 -9.22 -14.96
N LEU A 303 -11.78 -8.38 -16.01
CA LEU A 303 -12.96 -7.57 -16.32
C LEU A 303 -14.17 -8.43 -16.69
N SER A 304 -13.97 -9.51 -17.44
CA SER A 304 -15.04 -10.44 -17.79
C SER A 304 -15.66 -11.11 -16.57
N ARG A 305 -14.85 -11.53 -15.59
CA ARG A 305 -15.35 -12.04 -14.31
C ARG A 305 -16.10 -10.97 -13.52
N LYS A 306 -15.52 -9.78 -13.38
CA LYS A 306 -16.14 -8.66 -12.65
C LYS A 306 -17.48 -8.26 -13.27
N LEU A 307 -17.60 -8.30 -14.60
CA LEU A 307 -18.84 -8.01 -15.31
C LEU A 307 -19.94 -9.01 -14.93
N LYS A 308 -19.64 -10.31 -14.89
CA LYS A 308 -20.59 -11.36 -14.49
C LYS A 308 -21.05 -11.16 -13.03
N THR A 309 -20.11 -10.90 -12.12
CA THR A 309 -20.45 -10.60 -10.71
C THR A 309 -21.34 -9.38 -10.60
N MET A 310 -21.00 -8.29 -11.32
CA MET A 310 -21.76 -7.05 -11.31
C MET A 310 -23.17 -7.24 -11.87
N GLN A 311 -23.36 -8.01 -12.95
CA GLN A 311 -24.69 -8.33 -13.49
C GLN A 311 -25.59 -9.00 -12.44
N ALA A 312 -25.06 -9.97 -11.69
CA ALA A 312 -25.80 -10.62 -10.61
C ALA A 312 -26.09 -9.64 -9.45
N SER A 313 -25.10 -8.84 -9.04
CA SER A 313 -25.26 -7.88 -7.94
C SER A 313 -26.24 -6.74 -8.25
N VAL A 314 -26.33 -6.30 -9.51
CA VAL A 314 -27.25 -5.23 -9.93
C VAL A 314 -28.71 -5.63 -9.74
N VAL A 315 -29.07 -6.89 -10.03
CA VAL A 315 -30.44 -7.38 -9.83
C VAL A 315 -30.83 -7.27 -8.36
N LEU A 316 -30.00 -7.80 -7.46
CA LEU A 316 -30.23 -7.75 -6.02
C LEU A 316 -30.28 -6.30 -5.49
N ALA A 317 -29.36 -5.45 -5.95
CA ALA A 317 -29.34 -4.04 -5.56
C ALA A 317 -30.61 -3.30 -6.00
N GLN A 318 -31.10 -3.57 -7.22
CA GLN A 318 -32.32 -2.97 -7.75
C GLN A 318 -33.55 -3.41 -6.95
N GLU A 319 -33.65 -4.71 -6.61
CA GLU A 319 -34.75 -5.22 -5.79
C GLU A 319 -34.82 -4.57 -4.42
N VAL A 320 -33.67 -4.46 -3.73
CA VAL A 320 -33.57 -3.78 -2.43
C VAL A 320 -33.92 -2.30 -2.56
N PHE A 321 -33.43 -1.63 -3.61
CA PHE A 321 -33.73 -0.22 -3.85
C PHE A 321 -35.22 0.03 -4.10
N GLU A 322 -35.87 -0.79 -4.92
CA GLU A 322 -37.31 -0.67 -5.18
C GLU A 322 -38.15 -0.98 -3.92
N ARG A 323 -37.72 -1.95 -3.10
CA ARG A 323 -38.38 -2.24 -1.82
C ARG A 323 -38.28 -1.05 -0.86
N PHE A 324 -37.10 -0.43 -0.77
CA PHE A 324 -36.90 0.78 0.03
C PHE A 324 -37.73 1.94 -0.52
N LYS A 325 -37.74 2.15 -1.83
CA LYS A 325 -38.52 3.21 -2.49
C LYS A 325 -40.03 3.08 -2.25
N LYS A 326 -40.56 1.85 -2.15
CA LYS A 326 -41.97 1.61 -1.77
C LYS A 326 -42.30 1.99 -0.33
N SER A 327 -41.30 2.06 0.55
CA SER A 327 -41.48 2.38 1.98
C SER A 327 -41.46 3.88 2.30
N ILE A 328 -41.15 4.74 1.32
CA ILE A 328 -41.03 6.19 1.48
C ILE A 328 -42.17 6.93 0.77
N THR A 329 -42.53 8.09 1.31
CA THR A 329 -43.60 8.91 0.71
C THR A 329 -43.09 9.65 -0.54
N PRO A 330 -43.96 10.01 -1.52
CA PRO A 330 -43.57 10.79 -2.69
C PRO A 330 -42.92 12.13 -2.35
N ILE A 331 -43.35 12.75 -1.24
CA ILE A 331 -42.78 14.01 -0.73
C ILE A 331 -41.34 13.78 -0.26
N GLN A 332 -41.09 12.74 0.54
CA GLN A 332 -39.73 12.38 0.97
C GLN A 332 -38.85 12.06 -0.21
N GLN A 333 -39.33 11.26 -1.17
CA GLN A 333 -38.57 10.89 -2.36
C GLN A 333 -38.11 12.14 -3.13
N THR A 334 -39.03 13.08 -3.38
CA THR A 334 -38.71 14.32 -4.10
C THR A 334 -37.71 15.19 -3.31
N SER A 335 -37.92 15.31 -2.00
CA SER A 335 -37.05 16.08 -1.11
C SER A 335 -35.62 15.51 -1.08
N TRP A 336 -35.48 14.20 -0.86
CA TRP A 336 -34.20 13.52 -0.78
C TRP A 336 -33.45 13.52 -2.10
N SER A 337 -34.13 13.28 -3.23
CA SER A 337 -33.49 13.37 -4.55
C SER A 337 -32.96 14.77 -4.84
N LYS A 338 -33.67 15.83 -4.41
CA LYS A 338 -33.19 17.22 -4.55
C LYS A 338 -31.97 17.49 -3.68
N GLN A 339 -31.97 16.98 -2.44
CA GLN A 339 -30.83 17.09 -1.52
C GLN A 339 -29.60 16.36 -2.05
N GLU A 340 -29.76 15.12 -2.49
CA GLU A 340 -28.69 14.31 -3.09
C GLU A 340 -28.05 15.02 -4.29
N GLN A 341 -28.86 15.47 -5.24
CA GLN A 341 -28.36 16.17 -6.43
C GLN A 341 -27.61 17.46 -6.07
N ALA A 342 -28.15 18.26 -5.14
CA ALA A 342 -27.51 19.48 -4.69
C ALA A 342 -26.17 19.21 -3.98
N ALA A 343 -26.10 18.17 -3.15
CA ALA A 343 -24.88 17.77 -2.45
C ALA A 343 -23.81 17.29 -3.44
N LEU A 344 -24.14 16.33 -4.32
CA LEU A 344 -23.18 15.77 -5.28
C LEU A 344 -22.64 16.80 -6.28
N LEU A 345 -23.43 17.82 -6.66
CA LEU A 345 -22.97 18.90 -7.55
C LEU A 345 -21.95 19.83 -6.87
N ARG A 346 -22.10 20.08 -5.56
CA ARG A 346 -21.23 21.00 -4.80
C ARG A 346 -20.08 20.30 -4.10
N HIS A 347 -20.11 18.98 -3.98
CA HIS A 347 -19.14 18.15 -3.26
C HIS A 347 -17.67 18.49 -3.58
N ILE A 348 -17.35 18.75 -4.85
CA ILE A 348 -15.98 19.07 -5.28
C ILE A 348 -15.48 20.42 -4.76
N HIS A 349 -16.38 21.36 -4.49
CA HIS A 349 -16.07 22.71 -4.04
C HIS A 349 -16.17 22.84 -2.52
N ASP A 350 -17.13 22.14 -1.92
CA ASP A 350 -17.37 22.14 -0.49
C ASP A 350 -17.73 20.72 -0.04
N PRO A 351 -16.81 19.98 0.58
CA PRO A 351 -17.10 18.65 1.08
C PRO A 351 -18.18 18.60 2.16
N SER A 352 -18.40 19.69 2.91
CA SER A 352 -19.35 19.71 4.05
C SER A 352 -20.81 19.53 3.63
N VAL A 353 -21.15 19.81 2.36
CA VAL A 353 -22.51 19.56 1.83
C VAL A 353 -22.91 18.09 1.87
N MET A 354 -21.95 17.17 1.99
CA MET A 354 -22.19 15.73 2.11
C MET A 354 -22.70 15.31 3.49
N ASP A 355 -22.66 16.20 4.49
CA ASP A 355 -23.19 15.93 5.83
C ASP A 355 -24.70 15.63 5.82
N VAL A 356 -25.41 15.97 4.73
CA VAL A 356 -26.81 15.58 4.51
C VAL A 356 -27.02 14.06 4.51
N PHE A 357 -25.99 13.27 4.20
CA PHE A 357 -26.03 11.80 4.25
C PHE A 357 -25.73 11.24 5.64
N GLU A 358 -25.36 12.09 6.60
CA GLU A 358 -25.04 11.65 7.94
C GLU A 358 -26.31 11.20 8.67
N ILE A 359 -26.30 9.94 9.14
CA ILE A 359 -27.42 9.42 9.93
C ILE A 359 -27.38 10.08 11.31
N GLN A 360 -28.35 10.96 11.56
CA GLN A 360 -28.57 11.59 12.86
C GLN A 360 -29.30 10.63 13.80
N LEU A 361 -28.60 9.60 14.28
CA LEU A 361 -29.10 8.76 15.38
C LEU A 361 -28.88 9.50 16.69
N LYS A 362 -29.89 9.50 17.57
CA LYS A 362 -29.72 9.92 18.96
C LYS A 362 -28.64 9.03 19.57
N LYS A 363 -27.47 9.61 19.82
CA LYS A 363 -26.29 8.87 20.32
C LYS A 363 -26.71 8.13 21.59
N ALA A 364 -26.52 6.82 21.60
CA ALA A 364 -26.74 6.04 22.82
C ALA A 364 -25.89 6.64 23.94
N LEU A 365 -26.45 6.72 25.15
CA LEU A 365 -25.72 7.20 26.31
C LEU A 365 -24.48 6.31 26.49
N THR A 366 -23.33 6.93 26.81
CA THR A 366 -22.13 6.17 27.12
C THR A 366 -22.36 5.36 28.40
N VAL A 367 -21.64 4.25 28.59
CA VAL A 367 -21.70 3.47 29.84
C VAL A 367 -21.50 4.38 31.06
N HIS A 368 -20.57 5.33 30.97
CA HIS A 368 -20.31 6.30 32.05
C HIS A 368 -21.48 7.27 32.26
N ALA A 369 -22.16 7.71 31.20
CA ALA A 369 -23.34 8.57 31.33
C ALA A 369 -24.53 7.80 31.92
N ILE A 370 -24.68 6.51 31.59
CA ILE A 370 -25.68 5.63 32.20
C ILE A 370 -25.36 5.41 33.68
N GLU A 371 -24.10 5.11 34.01
CA GLU A 371 -23.64 4.93 35.38
C GLU A 371 -23.85 6.19 36.23
N LEU A 372 -23.45 7.36 35.72
CA LEU A 372 -23.68 8.64 36.37
C LEU A 372 -25.17 8.86 36.63
N HIS A 373 -26.02 8.60 35.62
CA HIS A 373 -27.46 8.74 35.76
C HIS A 373 -28.05 7.79 36.81
N LEU A 374 -27.56 6.54 36.89
CA LEU A 374 -27.99 5.57 37.90
C LEU A 374 -27.55 5.97 39.31
N LEU A 375 -26.33 6.49 39.46
CA LEU A 375 -25.80 6.98 40.74
C LEU A 375 -26.59 8.20 41.24
N GLU A 376 -26.84 9.19 40.37
CA GLU A 376 -27.63 10.38 40.69
C GLU A 376 -29.08 10.01 41.09
N LYS A 377 -29.71 9.12 40.32
CA LYS A 377 -31.08 8.64 40.60
C LYS A 377 -31.18 7.88 41.92
N SER A 378 -30.18 7.05 42.24
CA SER A 378 -30.13 6.31 43.52
C SER A 378 -29.99 7.24 44.73
N THR A 379 -29.32 8.38 44.56
CA THR A 379 -29.13 9.40 45.59
C THR A 379 -30.42 10.21 45.83
N GLN A 380 -31.20 10.45 44.78
CA GLN A 380 -32.44 11.23 44.86
C GLN A 380 -33.64 10.44 45.40
N GLN A 381 -33.67 9.11 45.26
CA GLN A 381 -34.81 8.28 45.65
C GLN A 381 -34.78 7.78 47.11
N GLY A 382 -33.81 8.20 47.93
CA GLY A 382 -33.81 8.00 49.38
C GLY A 382 -33.95 6.54 49.86
N GLY A 383 -33.58 5.55 49.02
CA GLY A 383 -33.91 4.15 49.25
C GLY A 383 -32.71 3.21 49.18
N VAL A 384 -32.55 2.42 50.26
CA VAL A 384 -31.99 1.04 50.51
C VAL A 384 -30.96 0.40 49.55
N HIS A 385 -30.84 0.82 48.28
CA HIS A 385 -29.93 0.25 47.28
C HIS A 385 -28.74 1.15 46.96
N HIS A 386 -28.15 1.82 47.97
CA HIS A 386 -26.87 2.50 47.79
C HIS A 386 -25.80 1.50 47.30
N GLY A 387 -25.15 1.80 46.18
CA GLY A 387 -24.06 0.99 45.63
C GLY A 387 -24.45 -0.03 44.57
N ALA A 388 -25.74 -0.22 44.24
CA ALA A 388 -26.17 -1.20 43.22
C ALA A 388 -25.57 -0.93 41.83
N ALA A 389 -25.53 0.33 41.40
CA ALA A 389 -24.90 0.71 40.13
C ALA A 389 -23.39 0.38 40.13
N SER A 390 -22.68 0.72 41.21
CA SER A 390 -21.26 0.40 41.37
C SER A 390 -21.01 -1.11 41.39
N TRP A 391 -21.91 -1.89 42.00
CA TRP A 391 -21.84 -3.35 42.05
C TRP A 391 -22.04 -3.98 40.66
N ILE A 392 -23.01 -3.48 39.88
CA ILE A 392 -23.23 -3.91 38.49
C ILE A 392 -22.03 -3.54 37.60
N THR A 393 -21.51 -2.31 37.69
CA THR A 393 -20.33 -1.90 36.92
C THR A 393 -19.13 -2.79 37.26
N ARG A 394 -18.91 -3.09 38.55
CA ARG A 394 -17.83 -3.97 38.99
C ARG A 394 -18.03 -5.40 38.52
N GLY A 395 -19.26 -5.94 38.56
CA GLY A 395 -19.59 -7.25 38.01
C GLY A 395 -19.33 -7.35 36.52
N LEU A 396 -19.73 -6.34 35.74
CA LEU A 396 -19.44 -6.27 34.30
C LEU A 396 -17.94 -6.18 34.00
N ALA A 397 -17.18 -5.44 34.83
CA ALA A 397 -15.72 -5.35 34.68
C ALA A 397 -15.02 -6.69 34.96
N ILE A 398 -15.51 -7.44 35.95
CA ILE A 398 -15.04 -8.81 36.24
C ILE A 398 -15.35 -9.73 35.06
N GLU A 399 -16.58 -9.71 34.54
CA GLU A 399 -17.00 -10.52 33.40
C GLU A 399 -16.18 -10.20 32.12
N GLU A 400 -15.95 -8.92 31.83
CA GLU A 400 -15.08 -8.50 30.73
C GLU A 400 -13.65 -9.04 30.90
N ALA A 401 -13.10 -8.95 32.11
CA ALA A 401 -11.77 -9.47 32.41
C ALA A 401 -11.69 -11.00 32.28
N GLU A 402 -12.73 -11.74 32.68
CA GLU A 402 -12.83 -13.18 32.47
C GLU A 402 -12.90 -13.56 30.99
N ILE A 403 -13.70 -12.83 30.19
CA ILE A 403 -13.81 -13.04 28.74
C ILE A 403 -12.45 -12.84 28.07
N ILE A 404 -11.76 -11.73 28.37
CA ILE A 404 -10.43 -11.43 27.82
C ILE A 404 -9.43 -12.54 28.17
N LEU A 405 -9.46 -13.01 29.41
CA LEU A 405 -8.57 -14.06 29.89
C LEU A 405 -8.86 -15.41 29.22
N ASN A 406 -10.13 -15.73 28.96
CA ASN A 406 -10.53 -16.91 28.21
C ASN A 406 -10.13 -16.84 26.73
N ILE A 407 -10.22 -15.68 26.09
CA ILE A 407 -9.70 -15.45 24.73
C ILE A 407 -8.20 -15.73 24.70
N HIS A 408 -7.43 -15.13 25.62
CA HIS A 408 -5.98 -15.33 25.69
C HIS A 408 -5.57 -16.79 25.96
N ARG A 409 -6.37 -17.54 26.74
CA ARG A 409 -6.16 -18.98 26.97
C ARG A 409 -6.48 -19.84 25.75
N LYS A 410 -7.44 -19.44 24.92
CA LYS A 410 -7.80 -20.13 23.66
C LYS A 410 -6.75 -19.89 22.57
N ASP A 411 -6.19 -18.68 22.50
CA ASP A 411 -5.24 -18.25 21.46
C ASP A 411 -3.81 -18.82 21.58
N GLY A 412 -3.50 -19.69 22.54
CA GLY A 412 -2.18 -20.32 22.54
C GLY A 412 -1.97 -21.41 23.57
N ARG A 413 -2.07 -22.67 23.11
CA ARG A 413 -1.63 -23.82 23.90
C ARG A 413 -0.20 -24.30 23.58
N GLN A 414 0.48 -23.81 22.54
CA GLN A 414 1.82 -24.36 22.19
C GLN A 414 2.94 -23.37 21.79
N THR A 415 2.74 -22.06 21.66
CA THR A 415 3.79 -21.12 21.18
C THR A 415 3.73 -19.71 21.79
N GLN A 416 3.40 -19.56 23.08
CA GLN A 416 3.41 -18.24 23.74
C GLN A 416 4.73 -17.98 24.48
N SER A 417 5.30 -16.78 24.31
CA SER A 417 6.49 -16.32 25.05
C SER A 417 6.23 -16.24 26.57
N GLU A 418 7.27 -16.42 27.38
CA GLU A 418 7.16 -16.38 28.85
C GLU A 418 6.53 -15.10 29.38
N LEU A 419 6.84 -13.95 28.77
CA LEU A 419 6.23 -12.66 29.11
C LEU A 419 4.71 -12.66 28.95
N LYS A 420 4.17 -13.31 27.91
CA LYS A 420 2.72 -13.43 27.71
C LYS A 420 2.10 -14.35 28.76
N ARG A 421 2.77 -15.45 29.12
CA ARG A 421 2.29 -16.38 30.15
C ARG A 421 2.24 -15.73 31.53
N VAL A 422 3.26 -14.96 31.89
CA VAL A 422 3.27 -14.16 33.15
C VAL A 422 2.18 -13.11 33.14
N ALA A 423 1.94 -12.42 32.02
CA ALA A 423 0.86 -11.43 31.92
C ALA A 423 -0.53 -12.07 32.07
N ILE A 424 -0.74 -13.27 31.50
CA ILE A 424 -1.98 -14.03 31.67
C ILE A 424 -2.13 -14.49 33.13
N ALA A 425 -1.06 -15.00 33.74
CA ALA A 425 -1.06 -15.43 35.15
C ALA A 425 -1.37 -14.28 36.10
N ARG A 426 -0.76 -13.10 35.92
CA ARG A 426 -1.05 -11.89 36.72
C ARG A 426 -2.49 -11.41 36.56
N ARG A 427 -3.09 -11.53 35.37
CA ARG A 427 -4.51 -11.20 35.17
C ARG A 427 -5.43 -12.22 35.85
N ALA A 428 -5.08 -13.50 35.83
CA ALA A 428 -5.81 -14.54 36.54
C ALA A 428 -5.76 -14.32 38.06
N ASP A 429 -4.57 -14.01 38.58
CA ASP A 429 -4.34 -13.71 39.99
C ASP A 429 -5.16 -12.49 40.45
N LYS A 430 -5.17 -11.43 39.64
CA LYS A 430 -5.96 -10.23 39.93
C LYS A 430 -7.47 -10.49 39.94
N LEU A 431 -7.99 -11.33 39.05
CA LEU A 431 -9.42 -11.71 39.05
C LEU A 431 -9.83 -12.52 40.28
N VAL A 432 -8.91 -13.31 40.85
CA VAL A 432 -9.17 -14.08 42.08
C VAL A 432 -9.18 -13.17 43.32
N ALA A 433 -8.56 -11.99 43.23
CA ALA A 433 -8.46 -11.03 44.34
C ALA A 433 -9.58 -9.98 44.38
N GLU A 434 -10.41 -9.86 43.33
CA GLU A 434 -11.51 -8.88 43.21
C GLU A 434 -12.86 -9.44 43.65
#